data_AF-A0A1T5F6Y0-F1
#
_entry.id   AF-A0A1T5F6Y0-F1
#
_cell.length_a   1.000
_cell.length_b   1.000
_cell.length_c   1.000
_cell.angle_alpha   90.00
_cell.angle_beta   90.00
_cell.angle_gamma   90.00
#
_symmetry.space_group_name_H-M   'P 1'
#
loop_
_entity.id
_entity.type
_entity.pdbx_description
1 polymer ?
#
loop_
_entity_poly.entity_id
_entity_poly.type
_entity_poly.pdbx_seq_one_letter_code
_entity_poly.pdbx_strand_id
1 'polypeptide(L)' 'MGSHIWRSAFLVLHPSGDIYGTVDNKLFKLDVVKKMISIIHNGASLLTMDDKGHLYFRNKTELWRYIPECNNLQ' A
#
# COMPACT_ATOMS: atom_id res chain seq x y z
N MET A 1 -20.59 10.98 -13.03
CA MET A 1 -19.59 11.73 -13.82
C MET A 1 -18.23 11.07 -13.62
N GLY A 2 -17.52 10.80 -14.73
CA GLY A 2 -16.24 10.09 -14.79
C GLY A 2 -16.38 8.62 -15.23
N SER A 3 -16.32 8.32 -16.53
CA SER A 3 -16.46 6.95 -17.07
C SER A 3 -15.15 6.14 -17.06
N HIS A 4 -14.03 6.73 -16.64
CA HIS A 4 -12.71 6.10 -16.75
C HIS A 4 -11.82 6.43 -15.54
N ILE A 5 -11.20 5.39 -14.97
CA ILE A 5 -10.16 5.50 -13.94
C ILE A 5 -8.83 5.17 -14.61
N TRP A 6 -8.01 6.19 -14.88
CA TRP A 6 -6.76 6.04 -15.63
C TRP A 6 -5.56 5.64 -14.76
N ARG A 7 -5.67 5.78 -13.43
CA ARG A 7 -4.62 5.44 -12.45
C ARG A 7 -5.25 4.92 -11.17
N SER A 8 -5.77 3.69 -11.24
CA SER A 8 -6.49 3.09 -10.12
C SER A 8 -5.55 2.50 -9.07
N ALA A 9 -4.67 1.59 -9.51
CA ALA A 9 -3.91 0.74 -8.61
C ALA A 9 -2.40 1.02 -8.65
N PHE A 10 -1.77 0.99 -7.48
CA PHE A 10 -0.32 0.94 -7.31
C PHE A 10 0.00 -0.27 -6.43
N LEU A 11 1.11 -0.95 -6.70
CA LEU A 11 1.55 -2.14 -5.99
C LEU A 11 3.07 -2.06 -5.78
N VAL A 12 3.52 -2.44 -4.58
CA VAL A 12 4.93 -2.60 -4.24
C VAL A 12 5.13 -3.93 -3.53
N LEU A 13 6.21 -4.63 -3.87
CA LEU A 13 6.68 -5.81 -3.15
C LEU A 13 7.62 -5.34 -2.03
N HIS A 14 7.22 -5.53 -0.79
CA HIS A 14 8.02 -5.14 0.38
C HIS A 14 9.11 -6.19 0.65
N PRO A 15 10.28 -5.82 1.23
CA PRO A 15 11.34 -6.78 1.57
C PRO A 15 10.91 -7.92 2.51
N SER A 16 9.81 -7.76 3.27
CA SER A 16 9.22 -8.85 4.06
C SER A 16 8.59 -9.96 3.22
N GLY A 17 8.41 -9.75 1.91
CA GLY A 17 7.68 -10.66 1.01
C GLY A 17 6.18 -10.36 0.89
N ASP A 18 5.65 -9.42 1.68
CA ASP A 18 4.27 -8.95 1.54
C ASP A 18 4.12 -7.98 0.36
N ILE A 19 2.91 -7.91 -0.19
CA ILE A 19 2.56 -6.91 -1.21
C ILE A 19 1.72 -5.82 -0.55
N TYR A 20 2.06 -4.56 -0.82
CA TYR A 20 1.24 -3.41 -0.43
C TYR A 20 0.72 -2.72 -1.66
N GLY A 21 -0.49 -2.18 -1.58
CA GLY A 21 -1.08 -1.48 -2.71
C GLY A 21 -2.04 -0.39 -2.32
N THR A 22 -2.27 0.53 -3.24
CA THR A 22 -3.42 1.44 -3.17
C THR A 22 -4.40 1.12 -4.27
N VAL A 23 -5.67 0.92 -3.94
CA VAL A 23 -6.78 0.78 -4.91
C VAL A 23 -8.07 1.33 -4.29
N ASP A 24 -8.93 1.97 -5.09
CA ASP A 24 -10.20 2.53 -4.62
C ASP A 24 -10.05 3.39 -3.33
N ASN A 25 -9.04 4.26 -3.36
CA ASN A 25 -8.61 5.12 -2.25
C ASN A 25 -8.29 4.36 -0.95
N LYS A 26 -7.83 3.10 -1.00
CA LYS A 26 -7.45 2.33 0.20
C LYS A 26 -6.02 1.87 0.09
N LEU A 27 -5.24 2.00 1.17
CA LEU A 27 -3.97 1.30 1.34
C LEU A 27 -4.29 -0.08 1.92
N PHE A 28 -3.81 -1.13 1.27
CA PHE A 28 -3.98 -2.51 1.70
C PHE A 28 -2.65 -3.25 1.75
N LYS A 29 -2.60 -4.29 2.58
CA LYS A 29 -1.58 -5.34 2.57
C LYS A 29 -2.21 -6.62 2.03
N LEU A 30 -1.47 -7.35 1.20
CA LEU A 30 -1.72 -8.73 0.83
C LEU A 30 -0.63 -9.60 1.46
N ASP A 31 -1.04 -10.43 2.42
CA ASP A 31 -0.21 -11.53 2.93
C ASP A 31 -0.17 -12.60 1.84
N VAL A 32 1.00 -12.78 1.22
CA VAL A 32 1.17 -13.64 0.04
C VAL A 32 1.02 -15.12 0.39
N VAL A 33 1.40 -15.51 1.62
CA VAL A 33 1.32 -16.90 2.09
C VAL A 33 -0.13 -17.28 2.39
N LYS A 34 -0.82 -16.44 3.16
CA LYS A 34 -2.21 -16.68 3.58
C LYS A 34 -3.23 -16.28 2.54
N LYS A 35 -2.81 -15.54 1.50
CA LYS A 35 -3.67 -14.97 0.45
C LYS A 35 -4.78 -14.09 1.04
N MET A 36 -4.46 -13.37 2.11
CA MET A 36 -5.40 -12.51 2.83
C MET A 36 -5.10 -11.04 2.61
N ILE A 37 -6.14 -10.25 2.40
CA ILE A 37 -6.05 -8.79 2.26
C ILE A 37 -6.46 -8.14 3.58
N SER A 38 -5.70 -7.14 4.02
CA SER A 38 -6.05 -6.27 5.14
C SER A 38 -6.02 -4.82 4.71
N ILE A 39 -7.05 -4.05 5.06
CA ILE A 39 -7.09 -2.60 4.81
C ILE A 39 -6.37 -1.89 5.95
N ILE A 40 -5.34 -1.12 5.61
CA ILE A 40 -4.51 -0.38 6.55
C ILE A 40 -5.06 1.04 6.74
N HIS A 41 -5.47 1.68 5.63
CA HIS A 41 -5.88 3.08 5.67
C HIS A 41 -6.87 3.41 4.54
N ASN A 42 -7.84 4.27 4.83
CA ASN A 42 -8.78 4.82 3.84
C ASN A 42 -8.37 6.25 3.43
N GLY A 43 -8.54 6.60 2.16
CA GLY A 43 -8.06 7.86 1.57
C GLY A 43 -6.65 7.83 0.97
N ALA A 44 -6.07 6.64 0.75
CA ALA A 44 -4.71 6.48 0.25
C ALA A 44 -4.64 6.29 -1.27
N SER A 45 -3.69 6.95 -1.94
CA SER A 45 -3.43 6.83 -3.38
C SER A 45 -1.95 7.12 -3.69
N LEU A 46 -1.51 6.84 -4.93
CA LEU A 46 -0.15 7.16 -5.41
C LEU A 46 0.96 6.56 -4.52
N LEU A 47 0.85 5.25 -4.24
CA LEU A 47 1.81 4.53 -3.40
C LEU A 47 3.21 4.45 -4.02
N THR A 48 4.23 4.66 -3.19
CA THR A 48 5.64 4.33 -3.46
C THR A 48 6.32 3.83 -2.18
N MET A 49 7.56 3.34 -2.30
CA MET A 49 8.37 2.81 -1.20
C MET A 49 9.81 3.31 -1.30
N ASP A 50 10.45 3.59 -0.16
CA ASP A 50 11.89 3.87 -0.10
C ASP A 50 12.74 2.58 -0.04
N ASP A 51 14.06 2.74 -0.01
CA ASP A 51 15.00 1.62 0.08
C ASP A 51 14.99 0.89 1.43
N LYS A 52 14.32 1.45 2.45
CA LYS A 52 14.17 0.87 3.78
C LYS A 52 12.84 0.14 3.97
N GLY A 53 11.96 0.16 2.96
CA GLY A 53 10.64 -0.46 3.04
C GLY A 53 9.56 0.45 3.64
N HIS A 54 9.84 1.72 3.91
CA HIS A 54 8.80 2.64 4.35
C HIS A 54 7.88 2.99 3.17
N LEU A 55 6.57 2.93 3.42
CA LEU A 55 5.56 3.21 2.42
C LEU A 55 5.16 4.67 2.47
N TYR A 56 5.09 5.30 1.31
CA TYR A 56 4.66 6.68 1.14
C TYR A 56 3.44 6.75 0.23
N PHE A 57 2.43 7.49 0.64
CA PHE A 57 1.20 7.64 -0.13
C PHE A 57 0.59 9.01 0.07
N ARG A 58 -0.21 9.44 -0.90
CA ARG A 58 -1.00 10.65 -0.81
C ARG A 58 -2.27 10.38 0.00
N ASN A 59 -2.54 11.22 1.00
CA ASN A 59 -3.84 11.32 1.67
C ASN A 59 -4.35 12.76 1.51
N LYS A 60 -5.38 12.95 0.67
CA LYS A 60 -5.85 14.28 0.24
C LYS A 60 -4.71 15.10 -0.41
N THR A 61 -4.24 16.15 0.26
CA THR A 61 -3.14 17.04 -0.15
C THR A 61 -1.82 16.72 0.54
N GLU A 62 -1.82 15.75 1.46
CA GLU A 62 -0.69 15.45 2.32
C GLU A 62 0.08 14.22 1.83
N LEU A 63 1.39 14.24 2.05
CA LEU A 63 2.25 13.06 1.93
C LEU A 63 2.31 12.34 3.28
N TRP A 64 1.83 11.11 3.32
CA TRP A 64 1.83 10.28 4.51
C TRP A 64 2.87 9.17 4.41
N ARG A 65 3.38 8.73 5.55
CA ARG A 65 4.29 7.59 5.67
C ARG A 65 3.69 6.52 6.57
N TYR A 66 3.79 5.26 6.16
CA TYR A 66 3.48 4.08 6.96
C TYR A 66 4.72 3.19 7.06
N ILE A 67 5.00 2.69 8.26
CA ILE A 67 6.14 1.82 8.55
C ILE A 67 5.57 0.43 8.83
N PRO A 68 5.70 -0.53 7.89
CA PRO A 68 5.35 -1.92 8.14
C PRO A 68 6.12 -2.51 9.31
N GLU A 69 5.46 -3.31 10.14
CA GLU A 69 6.15 -4.13 11.13
C GLU A 69 6.96 -5.22 10.41
N CYS A 70 8.27 -5.29 10.64
CA CYS A 70 9.08 -6.44 10.25
C CYS A 70 8.77 -7.60 11.20
N ASN A 71 7.90 -8.52 10.77
CA ASN A 71 7.85 -9.82 11.41
C ASN A 71 9.08 -10.61 10.98
N ASN A 72 10.09 -10.64 11.85
CA ASN A 72 11.15 -11.62 11.76
C ASN A 72 10.47 -12.99 11.85
N LEU A 73 10.43 -13.74 10.74
CA LEU A 73 10.10 -15.15 10.79
C LEU A 73 11.13 -15.80 11.72
N GLN A 74 10.72 -16.09 12.96
CA GLN A 74 11.41 -17.02 13.85
C GLN A 74 11.13 -18.45 13.38
#